data_AF-A0A7J3M1U5-F1
#
_entry.id   AF-A0A7J3M1U5-F1
#
_cell.length_a   1.000
_cell.length_b   1.000
_cell.length_c   1.000
_cell.angle_alpha   90.00
_cell.angle_beta   90.00
_cell.angle_gamma   90.00
#
_symmetry.space_group_name_H-M   'P 1'
#
loop_
_entity.id
_entity.type
_entity.pdbx_description
1 polymer ?
#
loop_
_entity_poly.entity_id
_entity_poly.type
_entity_poly.pdbx_seq_one_letter_code
_entity_poly.pdbx_strand_id
1 'polypeptide(L)'
;MKLVVCSRSDKASMNIMNHLLSFDSFEKRMHGDFIFHIGDLFSIVEINERLIYADFIDKRLSEFLEFEEIIFASRHSSKDCRKILTAHVSGNLRKNEFGGKPRSLAKPSPITLKNYFLALQKRV
;
A
#
# COMPACT_ATOMS: atom_id res chain seq x y z
N MET A 1 12.04 -3.64 -8.17
CA MET A 1 11.78 -2.40 -7.40
C MET A 1 10.51 -2.56 -6.53
N LYS A 2 10.40 -1.85 -5.40
CA LYS A 2 9.20 -1.86 -4.53
C LYS A 2 8.21 -0.76 -4.94
N LEU A 3 6.91 -1.05 -4.87
CA LEU A 3 5.85 -0.07 -5.16
C LEU A 3 5.00 0.21 -3.91
N VAL A 4 4.89 1.48 -3.52
CA VAL A 4 3.98 1.92 -2.47
C VAL A 4 2.66 2.34 -3.12
N VAL A 5 1.54 1.78 -2.66
CA VAL A 5 0.20 2.12 -3.18
C VAL A 5 -0.56 2.93 -2.13
N CYS A 6 -1.05 4.09 -2.54
CA CYS A 6 -1.77 5.06 -1.70
C CYS A 6 -3.15 5.35 -2.29
N SER A 7 -4.17 5.50 -1.44
CA SER A 7 -5.48 6.00 -1.87
C SER A 7 -5.61 7.49 -1.59
N ARG A 8 -6.03 8.26 -2.60
CA ARG A 8 -6.32 9.71 -2.48
C ARG A 8 -7.44 10.02 -1.49
N SER A 9 -8.31 9.04 -1.22
CA SER A 9 -9.41 9.16 -0.25
C SER A 9 -9.02 8.84 1.19
N ASP A 10 -7.79 8.36 1.43
CA ASP A 10 -7.30 8.00 2.76
C ASP A 10 -6.27 9.01 3.27
N LYS A 11 -6.65 9.75 4.32
CA LYS A 11 -5.80 10.76 4.95
C LYS A 11 -4.47 10.21 5.45
N ALA A 12 -4.44 8.98 5.98
CA ALA A 12 -3.19 8.38 6.45
C ALA A 12 -2.28 8.02 5.28
N SER A 13 -2.86 7.48 4.19
CA SER A 13 -2.12 7.20 2.95
C SER A 13 -1.44 8.46 2.41
N MET A 14 -2.19 9.55 2.28
CA MET A 14 -1.66 10.81 1.76
C MET A 14 -0.60 11.42 2.67
N ASN A 15 -0.77 11.31 3.99
CA ASN A 15 0.25 11.77 4.94
C ASN A 15 1.55 10.97 4.81
N ILE A 16 1.46 9.63 4.77
CA ILE A 16 2.62 8.75 4.58
C ILE A 16 3.32 9.07 3.24
N MET A 17 2.55 9.21 2.16
CA MET A 17 3.07 9.57 0.84
C MET A 17 3.85 10.89 0.87
N ASN A 18 3.28 11.94 1.45
CA ASN A 18 3.92 13.25 1.50
C ASN A 18 5.29 13.20 2.20
N HIS A 19 5.43 12.37 3.24
CA HIS A 19 6.73 12.13 3.86
C HIS A 19 7.68 11.33 2.95
N LEU A 20 7.18 10.26 2.30
CA LEU A 20 7.98 9.42 1.41
C LEU A 20 8.50 10.17 0.18
N LEU A 21 7.75 11.16 -0.33
CA LEU A 21 8.17 11.98 -1.46
C LEU A 21 9.45 12.79 -1.18
N SER A 22 9.85 12.93 0.09
CA SER A 22 11.11 13.59 0.46
C SER A 22 12.33 12.66 0.46
N PHE A 23 12.13 11.35 0.29
CA PHE A 23 13.21 10.35 0.44
C PHE A 23 13.94 10.04 -0.87
N ASP A 24 13.41 10.51 -1.99
CA ASP A 24 13.96 10.26 -3.32
C ASP A 24 13.57 11.41 -4.27
N SER A 25 14.20 11.46 -5.44
CA SER A 25 13.74 12.28 -6.55
C SER A 25 12.75 11.47 -7.39
N PHE A 26 11.55 12.02 -7.61
CA PHE A 26 10.49 11.30 -8.31
C PHE A 26 10.13 11.97 -9.64
N GLU A 27 10.06 11.17 -10.71
CA GLU A 27 9.41 11.55 -11.95
C GLU A 27 7.90 11.27 -11.87
N LYS A 28 7.07 12.29 -12.09
CA LYS A 28 5.62 12.14 -12.04
C LYS A 28 5.06 11.74 -13.41
N ARG A 29 4.33 10.63 -13.49
CA ARG A 29 3.60 10.16 -14.69
C ARG A 29 2.13 9.90 -14.39
N MET A 30 1.26 10.16 -15.36
CA MET A 30 -0.18 9.93 -15.23
C MET A 30 -0.65 8.95 -16.29
N HIS A 31 -1.34 7.89 -15.85
CA HIS A 31 -1.95 6.88 -16.70
C HIS A 31 -3.40 6.66 -16.26
N GLY A 32 -4.33 7.32 -16.95
CA GLY A 32 -5.73 7.34 -16.54
C GLY A 32 -5.90 7.89 -15.12
N ASP A 33 -6.44 7.07 -14.22
CA ASP A 33 -6.65 7.42 -12.81
C ASP A 33 -5.43 7.19 -11.90
N PHE A 34 -4.35 6.63 -12.45
CA PHE A 34 -3.12 6.36 -11.71
C PHE A 34 -2.13 7.50 -11.86
N ILE A 35 -1.61 7.97 -10.73
CA ILE A 35 -0.52 8.94 -10.68
C ILE A 35 0.69 8.23 -10.09
N PHE A 36 1.68 7.98 -10.93
CA PHE A 36 2.95 7.38 -10.53
C PHE A 36 3.95 8.46 -10.18
N HIS A 37 4.68 8.23 -9.09
CA HIS A 37 5.90 8.92 -8.71
C HIS A 37 7.00 7.88 -8.81
N ILE A 38 7.79 7.94 -9.87
CA ILE A 38 8.81 6.94 -10.20
C ILE A 38 10.14 7.43 -9.66
N GLY A 39 10.68 6.72 -8.67
CA GLY A 39 11.99 7.00 -8.06
C GLY A 39 12.96 5.85 -8.29
N ASP A 40 14.24 6.08 -8.00
CA ASP A 40 15.32 5.11 -8.17
C ASP A 40 15.32 4.07 -7.03
N LEU A 41 14.97 4.49 -5.80
CA LEU A 41 14.94 3.61 -4.62
C LEU A 41 13.64 2.81 -4.54
N PHE A 42 12.52 3.48 -4.82
CA PHE A 42 11.18 2.91 -4.84
C PHE A 42 10.27 3.83 -5.63
N SER A 43 9.09 3.31 -6.00
CA SER A 43 8.06 4.11 -6.64
C SER A 43 6.80 4.18 -5.77
N ILE A 44 5.98 5.20 -6.01
CA ILE A 44 4.69 5.38 -5.37
C ILE A 44 3.62 5.48 -6.46
N VAL A 45 2.43 4.94 -6.22
CA VAL A 45 1.26 5.20 -7.04
C VAL A 45 0.08 5.65 -6.20
N GLU A 46 -0.57 6.71 -6.65
CA GLU A 46 -1.85 7.17 -6.12
C GLU A 46 -3.00 6.59 -6.94
N ILE A 47 -4.03 6.09 -6.23
CA ILE A 47 -5.28 5.62 -6.83
C ILE A 47 -6.48 6.33 -6.20
N ASN A 48 -7.58 6.43 -6.95
CA ASN A 48 -8.86 6.95 -6.42
C ASN A 48 -9.63 5.90 -5.60
N GLU A 49 -9.38 4.63 -5.86
CA GLU A 49 -10.09 3.51 -5.29
C GLU A 49 -9.79 3.33 -3.79
N ARG A 50 -10.75 2.78 -3.03
CA ARG A 50 -10.49 2.33 -1.66
C ARG A 50 -9.64 1.05 -1.71
N LEU A 51 -8.49 1.06 -1.05
CA LEU A 51 -7.50 -0.03 -1.12
C LEU A 51 -8.08 -1.42 -0.84
N ILE A 52 -9.06 -1.53 0.06
CA ILE A 52 -9.71 -2.81 0.40
C ILE A 52 -10.51 -3.44 -0.74
N TYR A 53 -10.91 -2.65 -1.76
CA TYR A 53 -11.66 -3.13 -2.92
C TYR A 53 -10.81 -3.26 -4.18
N ALA A 54 -9.52 -2.90 -4.10
CA ALA A 54 -8.58 -2.86 -5.22
C ALA A 54 -8.09 -4.26 -5.63
N ASP A 55 -9.01 -5.16 -5.95
CA ASP A 55 -8.69 -6.48 -6.51
C ASP A 55 -8.00 -6.32 -7.88
N PHE A 56 -7.02 -7.19 -8.15
CA PHE A 56 -6.22 -7.20 -9.38
C PHE A 56 -5.43 -5.91 -9.65
N ILE A 57 -5.22 -5.07 -8.63
CA ILE A 57 -4.47 -3.82 -8.77
C ILE A 57 -3.02 -4.06 -9.20
N ASP A 58 -2.42 -5.16 -8.75
CA ASP A 58 -1.10 -5.61 -9.19
C ASP A 58 -1.02 -5.75 -10.71
N LYS A 59 -2.01 -6.43 -11.32
CA LYS A 59 -2.08 -6.61 -12.78
C LYS A 59 -2.23 -5.27 -13.50
N ARG A 60 -3.18 -4.44 -13.06
CA ARG A 60 -3.46 -3.12 -13.63
C ARG A 60 -2.24 -2.19 -13.57
N LEU A 61 -1.46 -2.26 -12.50
CA LEU A 61 -0.28 -1.41 -12.31
C LEU A 61 0.93 -1.95 -13.10
N SER A 62 1.06 -3.27 -13.21
CA SER A 62 2.17 -3.91 -13.94
C SER A 62 2.17 -3.63 -15.45
N GLU A 63 1.07 -3.14 -16.00
CA GLU A 63 1.00 -2.64 -17.39
C GLU A 63 1.83 -1.37 -17.61
N PHE A 64 2.10 -0.59 -16.55
CA PHE A 64 2.77 0.71 -16.64
C PHE A 64 4.13 0.73 -15.94
N LEU A 65 4.34 -0.12 -14.94
CA LEU A 65 5.55 -0.13 -14.13
C LEU A 65 5.85 -1.53 -13.61
N GLU A 66 7.08 -1.99 -13.76
CA GLU A 66 7.53 -3.26 -13.16
C GLU A 66 7.85 -3.10 -11.66
N PHE A 67 7.38 -4.03 -10.84
CA PHE A 67 7.65 -4.09 -9.41
C PHE A 67 7.59 -5.53 -8.88
N GLU A 68 8.29 -5.78 -7.77
CA GLU A 68 8.41 -7.10 -7.17
C GLU A 68 7.41 -7.32 -6.04
N GLU A 69 7.01 -6.24 -5.37
CA GLU A 69 6.08 -6.27 -4.25
C GLU A 69 5.34 -4.94 -4.10
N ILE A 70 4.17 -5.02 -3.46
CA ILE A 70 3.33 -3.88 -3.14
C ILE A 70 3.30 -3.66 -1.63
N ILE A 71 3.49 -2.40 -1.23
CA ILE A 71 3.30 -1.93 0.14
C ILE A 71 2.11 -0.97 0.14
N PHE A 72 0.98 -1.39 0.73
CA PHE A 72 -0.16 -0.51 0.89
C PHE A 72 0.04 0.42 2.10
N ALA A 73 0.13 1.72 1.86
CA ALA A 73 0.05 2.72 2.92
C ALA A 73 -1.43 3.02 3.16
N SER A 74 -1.95 2.72 4.36
CA SER A 74 -3.39 2.79 4.66
C SER A 74 -3.61 3.18 6.11
N ARG A 75 -4.78 3.78 6.40
CA ARG A 75 -5.28 3.89 7.77
C ARG A 75 -5.77 2.54 8.29
N HIS A 76 -5.72 2.38 9.60
CA HIS A 76 -6.53 1.42 10.33
C HIS A 76 -7.62 2.17 11.09
N SER A 77 -8.86 1.65 11.10
CA SER A 77 -9.98 2.24 11.82
C SER A 77 -10.61 1.20 12.73
N SER A 78 -10.73 1.52 14.01
CA SER A 78 -11.26 0.64 15.05
C SER A 78 -12.09 1.43 16.04
N LYS A 79 -13.09 0.77 16.64
CA LYS A 79 -13.94 1.35 17.70
C LYS A 79 -13.22 1.46 19.05
N ASP A 80 -12.08 0.78 19.21
CA ASP A 80 -11.31 0.78 20.46
C ASP A 80 -10.45 2.05 20.66
N CYS A 81 -10.39 2.93 19.65
CA CYS A 81 -9.69 4.23 19.67
C CYS A 81 -8.21 4.18 20.12
N ARG A 82 -7.56 3.02 20.04
CA ARG A 82 -6.14 2.89 20.43
C ARG A 82 -5.24 3.53 19.39
N LYS A 83 -4.16 4.17 19.87
CA LYS A 83 -3.08 4.68 19.00
C LYS A 83 -2.12 3.52 18.71
N ILE A 84 -2.21 2.97 17.50
CA ILE A 84 -1.42 1.81 17.08
C ILE A 84 -0.83 2.02 15.70
N LEU A 85 0.33 1.40 15.47
CA LEU A 85 0.93 1.21 14.15
C LEU A 85 0.86 -0.29 13.85
N THR A 86 0.30 -0.64 12.69
CA THR A 86 0.00 -2.03 12.35
C THR A 86 0.47 -2.34 10.93
N ALA A 87 0.70 -3.63 10.68
CA ALA A 87 0.90 -4.15 9.35
C ALA A 87 0.33 -5.57 9.28
N HIS A 88 -0.31 -5.90 8.17
CA HIS A 88 -0.92 -7.21 7.94
C HIS A 88 -0.97 -7.51 6.45
N VAL A 89 -1.25 -8.76 6.11
CA VAL A 89 -1.53 -9.20 4.75
C VAL A 89 -3.05 -9.29 4.58
N SER A 90 -3.60 -8.89 3.44
CA SER A 90 -5.03 -8.99 3.17
C SER A 90 -5.45 -10.43 2.84
N GLY A 91 -6.70 -10.77 3.19
CA GLY A 91 -7.25 -12.08 2.91
C GLY A 91 -8.49 -12.37 3.73
N ASN A 92 -9.36 -13.21 3.18
CA ASN A 92 -10.61 -13.63 3.77
C ASN A 92 -10.56 -15.13 4.05
N LEU A 93 -10.68 -15.52 5.33
CA LEU A 93 -10.77 -16.95 5.70
C LEU A 93 -12.17 -17.53 5.44
N ARG A 94 -13.20 -16.69 5.47
CA ARG A 94 -14.60 -17.08 5.29
C ARG A 94 -15.27 -16.13 4.30
N LYS A 95 -16.09 -15.20 4.79
CA LYS A 95 -16.79 -14.18 4.01
C LYS A 95 -15.87 -12.99 3.70
N ASN A 96 -16.32 -12.10 2.83
CA ASN A 96 -15.60 -10.94 2.30
C ASN A 96 -16.37 -9.63 2.55
N GLU A 97 -16.69 -9.34 3.81
CA GLU A 97 -17.51 -8.16 4.18
C GLU A 97 -16.84 -6.82 3.81
N PHE A 98 -15.51 -6.82 3.68
CA PHE A 98 -14.71 -5.63 3.37
C PHE A 98 -13.77 -5.87 2.18
N GLY A 99 -14.30 -6.37 1.07
CA GLY A 99 -13.59 -6.52 -0.19
C GLY A 99 -12.85 -7.85 -0.35
N GLY A 100 -12.27 -8.06 -1.54
CA GLY A 100 -11.72 -9.34 -1.96
C GLY A 100 -12.78 -10.43 -2.18
N LYS A 101 -12.33 -11.69 -2.28
CA LYS A 101 -13.19 -12.88 -2.47
C LYS A 101 -13.25 -13.73 -1.20
N PRO A 102 -14.37 -14.47 -0.94
CA PRO A 102 -14.43 -15.46 0.11
C PRO A 102 -13.34 -16.52 -0.01
N ARG A 103 -12.78 -16.98 1.11
CA ARG A 103 -11.73 -18.02 1.16
C ARG A 103 -10.53 -17.76 0.22
N SER A 104 -10.10 -16.50 0.14
CA SER A 104 -9.03 -16.05 -0.74
C SER A 104 -8.01 -15.23 0.04
N LEU A 105 -6.73 -15.47 -0.20
CA LEU A 105 -5.61 -14.79 0.48
C LEU A 105 -4.75 -14.07 -0.54
N ALA A 106 -4.27 -12.87 -0.19
CA ALA A 106 -3.23 -12.20 -0.98
C ALA A 106 -1.87 -12.87 -0.76
N LYS A 107 -0.98 -12.74 -1.75
CA LYS A 107 0.41 -13.19 -1.61
C LYS A 107 1.11 -12.33 -0.55
N PRO A 108 1.68 -12.92 0.52
CA PRO A 108 2.40 -12.15 1.53
C PRO A 108 3.81 -11.75 1.04
N SER A 109 4.37 -10.70 1.64
CA SER A 109 5.81 -10.43 1.64
C SER A 109 6.39 -10.53 3.06
N PRO A 110 6.71 -11.74 3.55
CA PRO A 110 7.08 -11.95 4.95
C PRO A 110 8.39 -11.26 5.35
N ILE A 111 9.36 -11.20 4.45
CA ILE A 111 10.68 -10.60 4.71
C ILE A 111 10.52 -9.09 4.89
N THR A 112 9.82 -8.42 3.96
CA THR A 112 9.55 -6.98 4.04
C THR A 112 8.73 -6.64 5.28
N LEU A 113 7.70 -7.44 5.61
CA LEU A 113 6.91 -7.25 6.82
C LEU A 113 7.75 -7.35 8.09
N LYS A 114 8.62 -8.37 8.20
CA LYS A 114 9.54 -8.53 9.35
C LYS A 114 10.50 -7.34 9.46
N ASN A 115 11.11 -6.95 8.35
CA ASN A 115 12.06 -5.83 8.32
C ASN A 115 11.38 -4.51 8.69
N TYR A 116 10.13 -4.29 8.25
CA TYR A 116 9.32 -3.15 8.65
C TYR A 116 9.11 -3.11 10.17
N PHE A 117 8.69 -4.22 10.80
CA PHE A 117 8.49 -4.28 12.25
C PHE A 117 9.77 -4.05 13.04
N LEU A 118 10.89 -4.63 12.62
CA LEU A 118 12.18 -4.41 13.26
C LEU A 118 12.66 -2.95 13.13
N ALA A 119 12.40 -2.32 11.98
CA ALA A 119 12.70 -0.91 11.78
C ALA A 119 11.79 0.00 12.62
N LEU A 120 10.52 -0.38 12.77
CA LEU A 120 9.54 0.35 13.56
C LEU A 120 9.89 0.31 15.05
N GLN A 121 10.21 -0.88 15.60
CA GLN A 121 10.61 -1.05 17.00
C GLN A 121 11.81 -0.19 17.42
N LYS A 122 12.70 0.17 16.50
CA LYS A 122 13.85 1.03 16.78
C LYS A 122 13.48 2.52 16.92
N ARG A 123 12.23 2.89 16.63
CA ARG A 123 11.75 4.28 16.54
C ARG A 123 10.58 4.59 17.49
N VAL A 124 10.10 3.57 18.22
CA VAL A 124 9.00 3.68 19.19
C VAL A 124 9.44 3.24 20.57
#